data_AF-A0A1I4QMB6-F1
#
_entry.id   AF-A0A1I4QMB6-F1
#
_cell.length_a   1.000
_cell.length_b   1.000
_cell.length_c   1.000
_cell.angle_alpha   90.00
_cell.angle_beta   90.00
_cell.angle_gamma   90.00
#
_symmetry.space_group_name_H-M   'P 1'
#
loop_
_entity.id
_entity.type
_entity.pdbx_description
1 polymer ?
#
loop_
_entity_poly.entity_id
_entity_poly.type
_entity_poly.pdbx_seq_one_letter_code
_entity_poly.pdbx_strand_id
1 'polypeptide(L)'
;MRKTLALMAGLLLALAVGAWLAYPMNAVAWAAWVQAAGVIAAIWWSVRLQERQSGQAMRQANQVAAIFAANFHWVFRELNDACAKRSWPDYVVNRRILEDILSQGRNVPVQALEGRSLAMVSSLRAIGVEALEVTLGHQANGDWRELQTYFAKRLPSIAAWLSATGNPPESNGPTDYLGLRTSFSQLGQL
;
A
#
# COMPACT_ATOMS: atom_id res chain seq x y z
N MET A 1 18.88 18.69 7.02
CA MET A 1 18.34 19.65 8.01
C MET A 1 19.20 20.90 8.18
N ARG A 2 20.52 20.83 8.49
CA ARG A 2 21.37 22.05 8.64
C ARG A 2 21.50 22.90 7.36
N LYS A 3 21.64 22.27 6.19
CA LYS A 3 21.77 22.97 4.90
C LYS A 3 20.48 23.67 4.46
N THR A 4 19.32 23.07 4.72
CA THR A 4 18.00 23.66 4.43
C THR A 4 17.67 24.84 5.35
N LEU A 5 18.07 24.75 6.63
CA LEU A 5 17.98 25.88 7.57
C LEU A 5 18.85 27.08 7.16
N ALA A 6 20.07 26.83 6.70
CA ALA A 6 20.97 27.90 6.22
C ALA A 6 20.44 28.58 4.95
N LEU A 7 19.88 27.81 4.02
CA LEU A 7 19.23 28.33 2.81
C LEU A 7 17.99 29.16 3.13
N MET A 8 17.11 28.70 4.02
CA MET A 8 15.95 29.48 4.45
C MET A 8 16.35 30.77 5.17
N ALA A 9 17.36 30.71 6.04
CA ALA A 9 17.86 31.89 6.73
C ALA A 9 18.44 32.92 5.76
N GLY A 10 19.24 32.49 4.77
CA GLY A 10 19.77 33.37 3.74
C GLY A 10 18.69 34.00 2.87
N LEU A 11 17.65 33.23 2.52
CA LEU A 11 16.53 33.71 1.70
C LEU A 11 15.65 34.72 2.45
N LEU A 12 15.40 34.49 3.74
CA LEU A 12 14.70 35.43 4.62
C LEU A 12 15.49 36.72 4.81
N LEU A 13 16.82 36.63 4.94
CA LEU A 13 17.68 37.78 5.13
C LEU A 13 17.78 38.62 3.85
N ALA A 14 17.85 37.98 2.69
CA ALA A 14 17.77 38.66 1.39
C ALA A 14 16.41 39.35 1.16
N LEU A 15 15.30 38.69 1.55
CA LEU A 15 13.97 39.29 1.51
C LEU A 15 13.84 40.49 2.47
N ALA A 16 14.38 40.39 3.68
CA ALA A 16 14.36 41.48 4.66
C ALA A 16 15.19 42.69 4.20
N VAL A 17 16.39 42.46 3.65
CA VAL A 17 17.25 43.51 3.11
C VAL A 17 16.63 44.14 1.86
N GLY A 18 16.05 43.34 0.96
CA GLY A 18 15.31 43.83 -0.20
C GLY A 18 14.08 44.66 0.20
N ALA A 19 13.36 44.23 1.23
CA ALA A 19 12.22 44.97 1.77
C ALA A 19 12.60 46.30 2.43
N TRP A 20 13.75 46.34 3.08
CA TRP A 20 14.30 47.56 3.67
C TRP A 20 14.71 48.58 2.61
N LEU A 21 15.35 48.12 1.52
CA LEU A 21 15.83 48.99 0.44
C LEU A 21 14.70 49.52 -0.46
N ALA A 22 13.59 48.78 -0.60
CA ALA A 22 12.46 49.14 -1.44
C ALA A 22 11.23 49.61 -0.63
N TYR A 23 11.45 50.38 0.44
CA TYR A 23 10.39 50.86 1.31
C TYR A 23 9.38 51.73 0.54
N PRO A 24 8.07 51.40 0.57
CA PRO A 24 7.08 52.06 -0.28
C PRO A 24 6.79 53.49 0.18
N MET A 25 7.07 54.47 -0.69
CA MET A 25 6.82 55.89 -0.42
C MET A 25 5.46 56.40 -0.94
N ASN A 26 4.70 55.56 -1.67
CA ASN A 26 3.40 55.93 -2.23
C ASN A 26 2.40 54.75 -2.22
N ALA A 27 1.11 55.04 -2.45
CA ALA A 27 0.02 54.06 -2.36
C ALA A 27 0.13 52.91 -3.38
N VAL A 28 0.68 53.17 -4.57
CA VAL A 28 0.87 52.14 -5.60
C VAL A 28 1.98 51.15 -5.22
N ALA A 29 3.09 51.64 -4.65
CA ALA A 29 4.14 50.79 -4.12
C ALA A 29 3.65 49.93 -2.95
N TRP A 30 2.78 50.48 -2.09
CA TRP A 30 2.11 49.72 -1.03
C TRP A 30 1.22 48.59 -1.58
N ALA A 31 0.42 48.85 -2.62
CA ALA A 31 -0.39 47.82 -3.25
C ALA A 31 0.48 46.67 -3.83
N ALA A 32 1.59 47.01 -4.49
CA ALA A 32 2.55 46.02 -5.01
C ALA A 32 3.17 45.17 -3.88
N TRP A 33 3.50 45.79 -2.74
CA TRP A 33 4.01 45.11 -1.56
C TRP A 33 3.01 44.11 -0.97
N VAL A 34 1.74 44.52 -0.83
CA VAL A 34 0.67 43.64 -0.33
C VAL A 34 0.44 42.47 -1.28
N GLN A 35 0.48 42.71 -2.59
CA GLN A 35 0.37 41.65 -3.60
C GLN A 35 1.53 40.66 -3.55
N ALA A 36 2.77 41.16 -3.47
CA ALA A 36 3.95 40.31 -3.35
C ALA A 36 3.93 39.46 -2.07
N ALA A 37 3.54 40.06 -0.93
CA ALA A 37 3.37 39.34 0.32
C ALA A 37 2.27 38.27 0.23
N GLY A 38 1.15 38.59 -0.43
CA GLY A 38 0.06 37.63 -0.69
C GLY A 38 0.51 36.44 -1.54
N VAL A 39 1.28 36.68 -2.60
CA VAL A 39 1.84 35.60 -3.45
C VAL A 39 2.80 34.72 -2.66
N ILE A 40 3.71 35.30 -1.88
CA ILE A 40 4.65 34.54 -1.04
C ILE A 40 3.89 33.70 -0.01
N ALA A 41 2.88 34.27 0.65
CA ALA A 41 2.05 33.56 1.61
C ALA A 41 1.26 32.41 0.94
N ALA A 42 0.74 32.61 -0.27
CA ALA A 42 0.05 31.59 -1.04
C ALA A 42 0.98 30.44 -1.44
N ILE A 43 2.20 30.73 -1.91
CA ILE A 43 3.21 29.71 -2.24
C ILE A 43 3.57 28.92 -0.98
N TRP A 44 3.84 29.61 0.13
CA TRP A 44 4.17 28.96 1.40
C TRP A 44 3.03 28.06 1.90
N TRP A 45 1.78 28.53 1.81
CA TRP A 45 0.60 27.75 2.17
C TRP A 45 0.44 26.52 1.27
N SER A 46 0.67 26.66 -0.05
CA SER A 46 0.60 25.56 -1.01
C SER A 46 1.63 24.47 -0.71
N VAL A 47 2.90 24.84 -0.45
CA VAL A 47 3.96 23.90 -0.06
C VAL A 47 3.58 23.16 1.24
N ARG A 48 3.10 23.90 2.25
CA ARG A 48 2.65 23.31 3.51
C ARG A 48 1.48 22.34 3.34
N LEU A 49 0.57 22.64 2.41
CA LEU A 49 -0.56 21.77 2.09
C LEU A 49 -0.09 20.49 1.38
N GLN A 50 0.85 20.60 0.44
CA GLN A 50 1.43 19.46 -0.25
C GLN A 50 2.14 18.50 0.72
N GLU A 51 2.90 19.00 1.68
CA GLU A 51 3.54 18.17 2.73
C GLU A 51 2.52 17.40 3.58
N ARG A 52 1.38 18.03 3.91
CA ARG A 52 0.31 17.36 4.66
C ARG A 52 -0.40 16.29 3.84
N GLN A 53 -0.64 16.57 2.55
CA GLN A 53 -1.27 15.64 1.64
C GLN A 53 -0.38 14.43 1.33
N SER A 54 0.93 14.62 1.15
CA SER A 54 1.86 13.52 0.91
C SER A 54 1.92 12.56 2.11
N GLY A 55 1.96 13.07 3.34
CA GLY A 55 1.94 12.26 4.55
C GLY A 55 0.61 11.52 4.78
N GLN A 56 -0.51 12.05 4.30
CA GLN A 56 -1.80 11.34 4.30
C GLN A 56 -1.84 10.24 3.23
N ALA A 57 -1.41 10.56 2.00
CA ALA A 57 -1.35 9.61 0.90
C ALA A 57 -0.45 8.41 1.22
N MET A 58 0.72 8.64 1.83
CA MET A 58 1.63 7.57 2.25
C MET A 58 1.01 6.66 3.31
N ARG A 59 0.31 7.23 4.30
CA ARG A 59 -0.40 6.45 5.33
C ARG A 59 -1.51 5.60 4.72
N GLN A 60 -2.29 6.18 3.82
CA GLN A 60 -3.34 5.46 3.11
C GLN A 60 -2.74 4.33 2.24
N ALA A 61 -1.64 4.59 1.53
CA ALA A 61 -0.95 3.58 0.74
C ALA A 61 -0.46 2.41 1.61
N ASN A 62 0.15 2.70 2.76
CA ASN A 62 0.58 1.69 3.73
C ASN A 62 -0.60 0.88 4.29
N GLN A 63 -1.73 1.53 4.58
CA GLN A 63 -2.94 0.84 5.05
C GLN A 63 -3.50 -0.10 3.98
N VAL A 64 -3.56 0.35 2.72
CA VAL A 64 -4.00 -0.50 1.59
C VAL A 64 -3.03 -1.67 1.38
N ALA A 65 -1.72 -1.43 1.50
CA ALA A 65 -0.72 -2.49 1.43
C ALA A 65 -0.86 -3.52 2.57
N ALA A 66 -1.20 -3.08 3.78
CA ALA A 66 -1.46 -3.97 4.91
C ALA A 66 -2.71 -4.82 4.70
N ILE A 67 -3.81 -4.22 4.21
CA ILE A 67 -5.04 -4.96 3.87
C ILE A 67 -4.78 -6.01 2.79
N PHE A 68 -4.06 -5.63 1.73
CA PHE A 68 -3.64 -6.57 0.69
C PHE A 68 -2.83 -7.74 1.28
N ALA A 69 -1.84 -7.46 2.12
CA ALA A 69 -1.02 -8.49 2.74
C ALA A 69 -1.81 -9.41 3.68
N ALA A 70 -2.77 -8.86 4.43
CA ALA A 70 -3.63 -9.63 5.33
C ALA A 70 -4.56 -10.57 4.55
N ASN A 71 -5.22 -10.07 3.51
CA ASN A 71 -6.05 -10.89 2.61
C ASN A 71 -5.21 -11.98 1.94
N PHE A 72 -4.00 -11.65 1.51
CA PHE A 72 -3.07 -12.57 0.86
C PHE A 72 -2.60 -13.69 1.80
N HIS A 73 -2.26 -13.37 3.05
CA HIS A 73 -1.94 -14.38 4.07
C HIS A 73 -3.11 -15.34 4.29
N TRP A 74 -4.33 -14.77 4.38
CA TRP A 74 -5.50 -15.56 4.69
C TRP A 74 -5.89 -16.51 3.55
N VAL A 75 -5.84 -16.06 2.30
CA VAL A 75 -6.11 -16.95 1.17
C VAL A 75 -5.09 -18.08 1.06
N PHE A 76 -3.80 -17.83 1.36
CA PHE A 76 -2.79 -18.90 1.42
C PHE A 76 -3.07 -19.92 2.52
N ARG A 77 -3.59 -19.45 3.66
CA ARG A 77 -3.96 -20.32 4.79
C ARG A 77 -5.13 -21.22 4.42
N GLU A 78 -6.14 -20.65 3.78
CA GLU A 78 -7.36 -21.34 3.35
C GLU A 78 -7.09 -22.28 2.16
N LEU A 79 -6.18 -21.92 1.25
CA LEU A 79 -5.69 -22.83 0.21
C LEU A 79 -4.92 -24.02 0.79
N ASN A 80 -4.05 -23.78 1.77
CA ASN A 80 -3.35 -24.85 2.48
C ASN A 80 -4.32 -25.80 3.19
N ASP A 81 -5.34 -25.24 3.85
CA ASP A 81 -6.38 -26.01 4.55
C ASP A 81 -7.28 -26.80 3.58
N ALA A 82 -7.68 -26.18 2.45
CA ALA A 82 -8.39 -26.86 1.38
C ALA A 82 -7.59 -28.04 0.81
N CYS A 83 -6.26 -27.87 0.64
CA CYS A 83 -5.38 -28.96 0.20
C CYS A 83 -5.26 -30.07 1.26
N ALA A 84 -5.17 -29.70 2.54
CA ALA A 84 -5.14 -30.67 3.64
C ALA A 84 -6.41 -31.52 3.69
N LYS A 85 -7.57 -30.89 3.48
CA LYS A 85 -8.90 -31.54 3.44
C LYS A 85 -9.19 -32.23 2.11
N ARG A 86 -8.39 -31.96 1.07
CA ARG A 86 -8.63 -32.35 -0.33
C ARG A 86 -10.01 -31.89 -0.82
N SER A 87 -10.42 -30.69 -0.39
CA SER A 87 -11.71 -30.10 -0.73
C SER A 87 -11.59 -29.33 -2.04
N TRP A 88 -11.99 -29.96 -3.14
CA TRP A 88 -12.06 -29.29 -4.45
C TRP A 88 -12.94 -28.03 -4.45
N PRO A 89 -14.13 -28.04 -3.85
CA PRO A 89 -14.96 -26.84 -3.71
C PRO A 89 -14.23 -25.65 -3.07
N ASP A 90 -13.63 -25.87 -1.90
CA ASP A 90 -12.94 -24.80 -1.17
C ASP A 90 -11.70 -24.34 -1.95
N TYR A 91 -11.00 -25.28 -2.59
CA TYR A 91 -9.81 -24.97 -3.38
C TYR A 91 -10.11 -24.04 -4.56
N VAL A 92 -11.13 -24.34 -5.36
CA VAL A 92 -11.50 -23.53 -6.53
C VAL A 92 -11.94 -22.13 -6.10
N VAL A 93 -12.74 -22.03 -5.03
CA VAL A 93 -13.16 -20.75 -4.45
C VAL A 93 -11.95 -19.94 -3.99
N ASN A 94 -11.06 -20.52 -3.18
CA ASN A 94 -9.92 -19.80 -2.64
C ASN A 94 -8.87 -19.47 -3.72
N ARG A 95 -8.73 -20.28 -4.76
CA ARG A 95 -7.91 -19.95 -5.93
C ARG A 95 -8.48 -18.73 -6.66
N ARG A 96 -9.79 -18.67 -6.85
CA ARG A 96 -10.44 -17.51 -7.48
C ARG A 96 -10.27 -16.25 -6.62
N ILE A 97 -10.39 -16.38 -5.30
CA ILE A 97 -10.11 -15.29 -4.36
C ILE A 97 -8.66 -14.81 -4.48
N LEU A 98 -7.70 -15.72 -4.65
CA LEU A 98 -6.29 -15.36 -4.86
C LEU A 98 -6.09 -14.54 -6.15
N GLU A 99 -6.73 -14.94 -7.26
CA GLU A 99 -6.72 -14.18 -8.52
C GLU A 99 -7.28 -12.75 -8.32
N ASP A 100 -8.39 -12.64 -7.58
CA ASP A 100 -9.03 -11.35 -7.31
C ASP A 100 -8.17 -10.46 -6.41
N ILE A 101 -7.64 -11.01 -5.31
CA ILE A 101 -6.70 -10.30 -4.41
C ILE A 101 -5.47 -9.82 -5.17
N LEU A 102 -4.93 -10.61 -6.10
CA LEU A 102 -3.80 -10.19 -6.93
C LEU A 102 -4.19 -9.10 -7.93
N SER A 103 -5.40 -9.15 -8.47
CA SER A 103 -5.93 -8.10 -9.33
C SER A 103 -6.07 -6.78 -8.58
N GLN A 104 -6.61 -6.81 -7.35
CA GLN A 104 -6.69 -5.66 -6.46
C GLN A 104 -5.31 -5.20 -6.01
N GLY A 105 -4.41 -6.17 -5.78
CA GLY A 105 -3.01 -5.96 -5.45
C GLY A 105 -2.30 -5.10 -6.47
N ARG A 106 -2.68 -5.13 -7.77
CA ARG A 106 -2.15 -4.23 -8.81
C ARG A 106 -2.55 -2.76 -8.62
N ASN A 107 -3.68 -2.51 -7.98
CA ASN A 107 -4.19 -1.16 -7.71
C ASN A 107 -3.56 -0.51 -6.47
N VAL A 108 -2.74 -1.24 -5.70
CA VAL A 108 -1.96 -0.66 -4.60
C VAL A 108 -1.04 0.42 -5.18
N PRO A 109 -1.07 1.67 -4.67
CA PRO A 109 -0.27 2.78 -5.20
C PRO A 109 1.21 2.62 -4.84
N VAL A 110 1.91 1.79 -5.61
CA VAL A 110 3.31 1.40 -5.38
C VAL A 110 4.24 2.60 -5.34
N GLN A 111 3.94 3.65 -6.13
CA GLN A 111 4.71 4.89 -6.18
C GLN A 111 4.65 5.69 -4.88
N ALA A 112 3.62 5.47 -4.05
CA ALA A 112 3.46 6.08 -2.74
C ALA A 112 4.00 5.21 -1.60
N LEU A 113 4.45 3.98 -1.90
CA LEU A 113 5.06 3.08 -0.92
C LEU A 113 6.58 3.28 -0.90
N GLU A 114 7.15 3.22 0.31
CA GLU A 114 8.59 3.33 0.51
C GLU A 114 9.12 2.18 1.37
N GLY A 115 10.40 1.86 1.17
CA GLY A 115 11.14 0.92 2.02
C GLY A 115 10.47 -0.44 2.16
N ARG A 116 10.10 -0.78 3.40
CA ARG A 116 9.63 -2.13 3.79
C ARG A 116 8.27 -2.50 3.18
N SER A 117 7.33 -1.56 3.11
CA SER A 117 5.99 -1.81 2.56
C SER A 117 6.05 -2.09 1.06
N LEU A 118 6.94 -1.39 0.34
CA LEU A 118 7.20 -1.63 -1.08
C LEU A 118 7.80 -3.02 -1.31
N ALA A 119 8.81 -3.40 -0.52
CA ALA A 119 9.43 -4.72 -0.57
C ALA A 119 8.43 -5.85 -0.26
N MET A 120 7.54 -5.64 0.72
CA MET A 120 6.47 -6.57 1.03
C MET A 120 5.52 -6.75 -0.16
N VAL A 121 4.92 -5.66 -0.67
CA VAL A 121 3.93 -5.76 -1.76
C VAL A 121 4.53 -6.40 -3.01
N SER A 122 5.76 -6.05 -3.37
CA SER A 122 6.46 -6.68 -4.50
C SER A 122 6.72 -8.17 -4.27
N SER A 123 7.20 -8.56 -3.09
CA SER A 123 7.42 -9.97 -2.72
C SER A 123 6.12 -10.77 -2.75
N LEU A 124 5.03 -10.24 -2.20
CA LEU A 124 3.73 -10.92 -2.15
C LEU A 124 3.13 -11.08 -3.56
N ARG A 125 3.27 -10.07 -4.43
CA ARG A 125 2.87 -10.19 -5.83
C ARG A 125 3.63 -11.30 -6.54
N ALA A 126 4.95 -11.39 -6.35
CA ALA A 126 5.76 -12.46 -6.94
C ALA A 126 5.33 -13.85 -6.45
N ILE A 127 5.15 -14.01 -5.13
CA ILE A 127 4.65 -15.26 -4.53
C ILE A 127 3.26 -15.62 -5.07
N GLY A 128 2.40 -14.63 -5.28
CA GLY A 128 1.05 -14.87 -5.77
C GLY A 128 1.00 -15.31 -7.23
N VAL A 129 1.84 -14.70 -8.08
CA VAL A 129 1.99 -15.16 -9.47
C VAL A 129 2.53 -16.58 -9.51
N GLU A 130 3.58 -16.87 -8.74
CA GLU A 130 4.12 -18.24 -8.61
C GLU A 130 3.05 -19.22 -8.12
N ALA A 131 2.21 -18.83 -7.15
CA ALA A 131 1.14 -19.68 -6.66
C ALA A 131 0.06 -19.93 -7.72
N LEU A 132 -0.28 -18.95 -8.55
CA LEU A 132 -1.19 -19.15 -9.68
C LEU A 132 -0.57 -20.09 -10.74
N GLU A 133 0.73 -20.00 -10.98
CA GLU A 133 1.47 -20.91 -11.86
C GLU A 133 1.53 -22.34 -11.34
N VAL A 134 1.79 -22.53 -10.05
CA VAL A 134 1.82 -23.85 -9.42
C VAL A 134 0.43 -24.48 -9.34
N THR A 135 -0.61 -23.66 -9.21
CA THR A 135 -2.00 -24.14 -9.20
C THR A 135 -2.60 -24.32 -10.60
N LEU A 136 -1.97 -23.77 -11.64
CA LEU A 136 -2.40 -23.92 -13.02
C LEU A 136 -2.38 -25.40 -13.42
N GLY A 137 -3.55 -25.91 -13.84
CA GLY A 137 -3.69 -27.31 -14.27
C GLY A 137 -3.89 -28.33 -13.15
N HIS A 138 -3.93 -27.92 -11.88
CA HIS A 138 -4.35 -28.84 -10.81
C HIS A 138 -5.80 -29.29 -11.02
N GLN A 139 -6.09 -30.55 -10.69
CA GLN A 139 -7.41 -31.18 -10.84
C GLN A 139 -7.83 -31.83 -9.51
N ALA A 140 -9.11 -32.17 -9.36
CA ALA A 140 -9.65 -32.74 -8.13
C ALA A 140 -8.95 -34.04 -7.67
N ASN A 141 -8.39 -34.79 -8.61
CA ASN A 141 -7.63 -36.02 -8.39
C ASN A 141 -6.10 -35.84 -8.46
N GLY A 142 -5.61 -34.59 -8.50
CA GLY A 142 -4.19 -34.27 -8.59
C GLY A 142 -3.42 -34.49 -7.29
N ASP A 143 -2.13 -34.13 -7.29
CA ASP A 143 -1.29 -34.21 -6.09
C ASP A 143 -1.56 -33.06 -5.11
N TRP A 144 -2.50 -33.31 -4.19
CA TRP A 144 -2.85 -32.39 -3.11
C TRP A 144 -1.70 -32.15 -2.12
N ARG A 145 -0.81 -33.13 -1.94
CA ARG A 145 0.27 -33.06 -0.94
C ARG A 145 1.36 -32.09 -1.39
N GLU A 146 1.68 -32.09 -2.67
CA GLU A 146 2.63 -31.15 -3.25
C GLU A 146 2.15 -29.70 -3.08
N LEU A 147 0.89 -29.43 -3.42
CA LEU A 147 0.27 -28.11 -3.22
C LEU A 147 0.21 -27.69 -1.76
N GLN A 148 -0.21 -28.60 -0.87
CA GLN A 148 -0.21 -28.32 0.57
C GLN A 148 1.18 -27.93 1.05
N THR A 149 2.21 -28.69 0.64
CA THR A 149 3.60 -28.42 1.02
C THR A 149 4.06 -27.05 0.51
N TYR A 150 3.69 -26.70 -0.72
CA TYR A 150 3.97 -25.39 -1.30
C TYR A 150 3.37 -24.25 -0.46
N PHE A 151 2.06 -24.28 -0.19
CA PHE A 151 1.39 -23.23 0.58
C PHE A 151 1.89 -23.16 2.03
N ALA A 152 2.08 -24.32 2.68
CA ALA A 152 2.65 -24.39 4.03
C ALA A 152 4.04 -23.76 4.13
N LYS A 153 4.89 -23.90 3.09
CA LYS A 153 6.22 -23.29 3.05
C LYS A 153 6.18 -21.77 2.94
N ARG A 154 5.18 -21.21 2.25
CA ARG A 154 5.08 -19.76 1.99
C ARG A 154 4.45 -19.00 3.16
N LEU A 155 3.56 -19.63 3.92
CA LEU A 155 2.85 -19.01 5.05
C LEU A 155 3.76 -18.29 6.07
N PRO A 156 4.86 -18.89 6.58
CA PRO A 156 5.75 -18.22 7.52
C PRO A 156 6.41 -16.96 6.95
N SER A 157 6.75 -16.96 5.66
CA SER A 157 7.34 -15.80 4.98
C SER A 157 6.34 -14.65 4.87
N ILE A 158 5.09 -14.95 4.53
CA ILE A 158 4.02 -13.95 4.45
C ILE A 158 3.72 -13.37 5.84
N ALA A 159 3.63 -14.23 6.86
CA ALA A 159 3.43 -13.82 8.25
C ALA A 159 4.59 -12.95 8.79
N ALA A 160 5.82 -13.25 8.39
CA ALA A 160 7.00 -12.45 8.75
C ALA A 160 6.94 -11.05 8.14
N TRP A 161 6.51 -10.91 6.88
CA TRP A 161 6.31 -9.61 6.24
C TRP A 161 5.25 -8.76 6.94
N LEU A 162 4.13 -9.39 7.28
CA LEU A 162 3.04 -8.78 8.03
C LEU A 162 3.50 -8.27 9.40
N SER A 163 4.18 -9.12 10.16
CA SER A 163 4.76 -8.76 11.46
C SER A 163 5.80 -7.64 11.33
N ALA A 164 6.67 -7.71 10.32
CA ALA A 164 7.71 -6.71 10.10
C ALA A 164 7.16 -5.33 9.70
N THR A 165 5.94 -5.25 9.17
CA THR A 165 5.26 -3.98 8.84
C THR A 165 4.30 -3.51 9.93
N GLY A 166 4.25 -4.20 11.07
CA GLY A 166 3.41 -3.83 12.21
C GLY A 166 1.95 -4.31 12.11
N ASN A 167 1.65 -5.22 11.18
CA ASN A 167 0.32 -5.76 10.95
C ASN A 167 0.37 -7.29 11.11
N PRO A 168 0.57 -7.84 12.32
CA PRO A 168 0.66 -9.28 12.50
C PRO A 168 -0.62 -9.99 12.01
N PRO A 169 -0.53 -11.24 11.52
CA PRO A 169 -1.71 -11.96 11.04
C PRO A 169 -2.76 -12.10 12.13
N GLU A 170 -4.00 -11.74 11.82
CA GLU A 170 -5.11 -11.88 12.74
C GLU A 170 -5.56 -13.35 12.87
N SER A 171 -6.12 -13.71 14.04
CA SER A 171 -6.70 -15.04 14.28
C SER A 171 -8.04 -15.23 13.55
N ASN A 172 -8.73 -14.14 13.25
CA ASN A 172 -9.95 -14.09 12.44
C ASN A 172 -9.61 -13.54 11.05
N GLY A 173 -10.29 -14.04 10.02
CA GLY A 173 -10.05 -13.58 8.66
C GLY A 173 -10.46 -12.12 8.46
N PRO A 174 -9.72 -11.33 7.65
CA PRO A 174 -10.08 -9.95 7.35
C PRO A 174 -11.48 -9.86 6.73
N THR A 175 -12.21 -8.79 7.06
CA THR A 175 -13.60 -8.59 6.63
C THR A 175 -13.77 -8.66 5.10
N ASP A 176 -12.80 -8.10 4.36
CA ASP A 176 -12.80 -8.12 2.90
C ASP A 176 -12.69 -9.55 2.35
N TYR A 177 -11.82 -10.38 2.93
CA TYR A 177 -11.71 -11.79 2.55
C TYR A 177 -13.03 -12.55 2.76
N LEU A 178 -13.69 -12.33 3.90
CA LEU A 178 -14.98 -12.98 4.20
C LEU A 178 -16.05 -12.57 3.18
N GLY A 179 -16.06 -11.31 2.74
CA GLY A 179 -16.94 -10.83 1.67
C GLY A 179 -16.64 -11.46 0.30
N LEU A 180 -15.37 -11.68 -0.04
CA LEU A 180 -14.99 -12.40 -1.27
C LEU A 180 -15.43 -13.87 -1.21
N ARG A 181 -15.24 -14.53 -0.05
CA ARG A 181 -15.64 -15.92 0.15
C ARG A 181 -17.15 -16.13 0.00
N THR A 182 -17.97 -15.23 0.53
CA THR A 182 -19.43 -15.32 0.34
C THR A 182 -19.81 -15.11 -1.12
N SER A 183 -19.18 -14.14 -1.81
CA SER A 183 -19.44 -13.83 -3.21
C SER A 183 -19.11 -14.99 -4.15
N PHE A 184 -18.03 -15.73 -3.88
CA PHE A 184 -17.59 -16.85 -4.71
C PHE A 184 -18.10 -18.22 -4.25
N SER A 185 -18.89 -18.28 -3.18
CA SER A 185 -19.37 -19.56 -2.60
C SER A 185 -20.10 -20.47 -3.61
N GLN A 186 -20.73 -19.90 -4.64
CA GLN A 186 -21.41 -20.64 -5.71
C GLN A 186 -20.46 -21.43 -6.61
N LEU A 187 -19.18 -21.03 -6.72
CA LEU A 187 -18.19 -21.74 -7.54
C LEU A 187 -17.81 -23.10 -6.95
N GLY A 188 -17.93 -23.28 -5.63
CA GLY A 188 -17.67 -24.55 -4.97
C GLY A 188 -18.82 -25.56 -5.10
N GLN A 189 -19.97 -25.15 -5.67
CA GLN A 189 -21.14 -26.02 -5.85
C GLN A 189 -21.18 -26.69 -7.24
N LEU A 190 -20.23 -26.36 -8.11
CA LEU A 190 -20.06 -26.88 -9.47
C LEU A 190 -19.04 -28.02 -9.49
#